data_AF-A0A1Q3HPW3-F1
#
_entry.id   AF-A0A1Q3HPW3-F1
#
_cell.length_a   1.000
_cell.length_b   1.000
_cell.length_c   1.000
_cell.angle_alpha   90.00
_cell.angle_beta   90.00
_cell.angle_gamma   90.00
#
_symmetry.space_group_name_H-M   'P 1'
#
loop_
_entity.id
_entity.type
_entity.pdbx_description
1 polymer ?
#
loop_
_entity_poly.entity_id
_entity_poly.type
_entity_poly.pdbx_seq_one_letter_code
_entity_poly.pdbx_strand_id
1 'polypeptide(L)'
;MKQTKRSLASYFRIDEDRNEGHTGHVDGSHRWKLPGIICPACKAIWSSGSKAYPSVDLTPVASLADFEQARPEPVDEYERLCELVRPLLPQGGMLEPGARFGPIMGKAQGRFGQLVSPVPWVLLIQRDALEKLQTEGLRGLKGCRTDLRFRQRASPELLELEILPVGRVHLDCLPPHHEPPCPRCGRHGIPRPRELLLDASTLPSHLDLFRLEDYSSVIVCTQLFVDTYERLGLDGVVFHPLPTQMP
;
A
#
# COMPACT_ATOMS: atom_id res chain seq x y z
N MET A 1 0.39 -18.30 40.28
CA MET A 1 1.04 -17.95 38.99
C MET A 1 0.07 -17.09 38.19
N LYS A 2 0.37 -15.80 38.03
CA LYS A 2 -0.44 -14.90 37.19
C LYS A 2 -0.15 -15.28 35.74
N GLN A 3 -1.15 -15.83 35.03
CA GLN A 3 -1.10 -15.90 33.58
C GLN A 3 -1.06 -14.47 33.07
N THR A 4 0.12 -14.02 32.66
CA THR A 4 0.27 -12.83 31.84
C THR A 4 -0.49 -13.13 30.55
N LYS A 5 -1.73 -12.61 30.43
CA LYS A 5 -2.39 -12.48 29.13
C LYS A 5 -1.39 -11.72 28.27
N ARG A 6 -0.69 -12.43 27.38
CA ARG A 6 0.05 -11.82 26.28
C ARG A 6 -1.01 -11.00 25.55
N SER A 7 -1.01 -9.68 25.69
CA SER A 7 -1.91 -8.86 24.88
C SER A 7 -1.57 -9.18 23.44
N LEU A 8 -2.50 -9.77 22.70
CA LEU A 8 -2.36 -9.90 21.26
C LEU A 8 -2.07 -8.48 20.75
N ALA A 9 -1.02 -8.34 19.92
CA ALA A 9 -0.72 -7.07 19.30
C ALA A 9 -2.00 -6.57 18.61
N SER A 10 -2.39 -5.33 18.90
CA SER A 10 -3.57 -4.71 18.29
C SER A 10 -3.15 -4.06 16.98
N TYR A 11 -3.99 -4.23 15.96
CA TYR A 11 -3.76 -3.75 14.60
C TYR A 11 -4.92 -2.87 14.18
N PHE A 12 -4.63 -1.93 13.28
CA PHE A 12 -5.59 -0.92 12.84
C PHE A 12 -5.51 -0.74 11.33
N ARG A 13 -6.65 -0.57 10.67
CA ARG A 13 -6.72 -0.06 9.31
C ARG A 13 -6.58 1.45 9.35
N ILE A 14 -5.78 2.00 8.43
CA ILE A 14 -5.69 3.44 8.18
C ILE A 14 -6.70 3.84 7.10
N ASP A 15 -7.48 4.88 7.35
CA ASP A 15 -8.29 5.57 6.35
C ASP A 15 -8.03 7.09 6.41
N GLU A 16 -8.35 7.80 5.32
CA GLU A 16 -8.28 9.27 5.28
C GLU A 16 -9.25 9.91 6.27
N ASP A 17 -8.81 10.91 7.04
CA ASP A 17 -9.72 11.73 7.83
C ASP A 17 -10.39 12.80 6.97
N ARG A 18 -11.70 12.64 6.73
CA ARG A 18 -12.50 13.58 5.93
C ARG A 18 -13.17 14.67 6.75
N ASN A 19 -13.03 14.66 8.07
CA ASN A 19 -13.74 15.56 8.97
C ASN A 19 -12.91 16.76 9.45
N GLU A 20 -11.57 16.72 9.31
CA GLU A 20 -10.66 17.75 9.84
C GLU A 20 -10.56 19.05 9.02
N GLY A 21 -11.43 19.22 8.01
CA GLY A 21 -11.48 20.44 7.20
C GLY A 21 -10.23 20.71 6.37
N HIS A 22 -9.35 19.70 6.21
CA HIS A 22 -8.23 19.73 5.27
C HIS A 22 -8.76 19.91 3.85
N THR A 23 -8.08 20.75 3.07
CA THR A 23 -8.44 21.04 1.67
C THR A 23 -7.42 20.49 0.68
N GLY A 24 -6.41 19.79 1.20
CA GLY A 24 -5.32 19.17 0.47
C GLY A 24 -5.86 18.19 -0.56
N HIS A 25 -5.39 18.35 -1.79
CA HIS A 25 -5.72 17.47 -2.91
C HIS A 25 -4.47 17.21 -3.73
N VAL A 26 -4.24 15.93 -4.05
CA VAL A 26 -3.18 15.47 -4.93
C VAL A 26 -3.82 14.83 -6.16
N ASP A 27 -3.52 15.40 -7.31
CA ASP A 27 -3.80 14.81 -8.62
C ASP A 27 -2.47 14.31 -9.19
N GLY A 28 -2.21 13.02 -9.04
CA GLY A 28 -0.94 12.44 -9.42
C GLY A 28 -0.99 10.94 -9.67
N SER A 29 0.02 10.48 -10.39
CA SER A 29 0.23 9.07 -10.68
C SER A 29 1.71 8.75 -10.77
N HIS A 30 2.07 7.53 -10.42
CA HIS A 30 3.40 6.98 -10.69
C HIS A 30 3.69 6.97 -12.18
N ARG A 31 4.94 7.27 -12.53
CA ARG A 31 5.38 7.31 -13.93
C ARG A 31 5.24 5.96 -14.62
N TRP A 32 5.61 4.90 -13.91
CA TRP A 32 5.67 3.56 -14.47
C TRP A 32 4.69 2.63 -13.77
N LYS A 33 4.22 1.64 -14.51
CA LYS A 33 3.32 0.60 -14.04
C LYS A 33 3.45 -0.66 -14.88
N LEU A 34 3.25 -1.80 -14.24
CA LEU A 34 3.02 -3.04 -14.96
C LEU A 34 1.65 -2.97 -15.68
N PRO A 35 1.52 -3.62 -16.84
CA PRO A 35 0.22 -3.75 -17.49
C PRO A 35 -0.76 -4.58 -16.64
N GLY A 36 -2.03 -4.48 -16.99
CA GLY A 36 -3.03 -5.46 -16.57
C GLY A 36 -2.85 -6.78 -17.32
N ILE A 37 -3.65 -7.78 -16.99
CA ILE A 37 -3.64 -9.08 -17.65
C ILE A 37 -4.96 -9.32 -18.39
N ILE A 38 -4.90 -9.91 -19.59
CA ILE A 38 -5.99 -10.68 -20.21
C ILE A 38 -5.66 -12.17 -20.05
N CYS A 39 -6.45 -12.88 -19.26
CA CYS A 39 -6.18 -14.30 -19.00
C CYS A 39 -6.96 -15.21 -19.97
N PRO A 40 -6.29 -16.08 -20.75
CA PRO A 40 -7.00 -17.00 -21.65
C PRO A 40 -7.73 -18.12 -20.91
N ALA A 41 -7.35 -18.43 -19.66
CA ALA A 41 -7.96 -19.50 -18.86
C ALA A 41 -9.28 -19.05 -18.22
N CYS A 42 -9.25 -17.99 -17.39
CA CYS A 42 -10.46 -17.49 -16.71
C CYS A 42 -11.18 -16.37 -17.47
N LYS A 43 -10.68 -15.94 -18.63
CA LYS A 43 -11.23 -14.87 -19.48
C LYS A 43 -11.31 -13.48 -18.84
N ALA A 44 -10.81 -13.32 -17.62
CA ALA A 44 -10.80 -12.04 -16.94
C ALA A 44 -9.75 -11.10 -17.54
N ILE A 45 -10.15 -9.84 -17.68
CA ILE A 45 -9.25 -8.70 -17.87
C ILE A 45 -9.17 -7.98 -16.53
N TRP A 46 -7.98 -7.88 -15.95
CA TRP A 46 -7.86 -7.32 -14.60
C TRP A 46 -6.51 -6.69 -14.30
N SER A 47 -6.55 -5.78 -13.33
CA SER A 47 -5.44 -5.08 -12.73
C SER A 47 -5.85 -4.68 -11.31
N SER A 48 -4.93 -4.76 -10.36
CA SER A 48 -5.15 -4.28 -8.98
C SER A 48 -4.65 -2.85 -8.83
N GLY A 49 -3.37 -2.64 -9.17
CA GLY A 49 -2.75 -1.31 -9.17
C GLY A 49 -2.65 -0.64 -7.81
N SER A 50 -2.74 -1.40 -6.72
CA SER A 50 -2.64 -0.87 -5.36
C SER A 50 -1.23 -1.01 -4.80
N LYS A 51 -0.46 -2.04 -5.18
CA LYS A 51 0.95 -2.19 -4.80
C LYS A 51 1.81 -1.18 -5.57
N ALA A 52 2.43 -0.25 -4.84
CA ALA A 52 3.30 0.77 -5.38
C ALA A 52 4.67 0.72 -4.70
N TYR A 53 5.73 0.92 -5.49
CA TYR A 53 7.12 0.92 -5.05
C TYR A 53 7.78 2.23 -5.47
N PRO A 54 7.57 3.32 -4.72
CA PRO A 54 8.01 4.64 -5.13
C PRO A 54 9.53 4.80 -5.19
N SER A 55 10.30 3.89 -4.56
CA SER A 55 11.76 3.89 -4.66
C SER A 55 12.31 3.17 -5.90
N VAL A 56 11.48 2.44 -6.64
CA VAL A 56 11.92 1.63 -7.78
C VAL A 56 12.04 2.50 -9.01
N ASP A 57 13.28 2.68 -9.47
CA ASP A 57 13.59 3.39 -10.71
C ASP A 57 13.71 2.40 -11.88
N LEU A 58 12.85 2.55 -12.88
CA LEU A 58 12.88 1.69 -14.08
C LEU A 58 13.78 2.24 -15.20
N THR A 59 14.42 3.41 -15.03
CA THR A 59 15.32 3.96 -16.06
C THR A 59 16.37 2.99 -16.63
N PRO A 60 16.89 1.98 -15.89
CA PRO A 60 17.82 1.01 -16.44
C PRO A 60 17.19 -0.04 -17.39
N VAL A 61 15.86 -0.12 -17.47
CA VAL A 61 15.16 -1.13 -18.29
C VAL A 61 15.14 -0.68 -19.75
N ALA A 62 15.60 -1.53 -20.67
CA ALA A 62 15.76 -1.20 -22.10
C ALA A 62 14.45 -0.78 -22.82
N SER A 63 13.28 -1.16 -22.28
CA SER A 63 11.96 -0.91 -22.88
C SER A 63 11.03 -0.10 -21.96
N LEU A 64 11.48 1.05 -21.48
CA LEU A 64 10.71 1.93 -20.59
C LEU A 64 9.27 2.22 -21.05
N ALA A 65 9.06 2.39 -22.36
CA ALA A 65 7.75 2.67 -22.95
C ALA A 65 6.72 1.57 -22.61
N ASP A 66 7.16 0.33 -22.39
CA ASP A 66 6.30 -0.78 -22.00
C ASP A 66 5.65 -0.57 -20.63
N PHE A 67 6.16 0.36 -19.81
CA PHE A 67 5.69 0.61 -18.45
C PHE A 67 4.94 1.95 -18.30
N GLU A 68 4.87 2.79 -19.33
CA GLU A 68 4.27 4.13 -19.19
C GLU A 68 2.76 4.13 -19.48
N GLN A 69 2.28 3.20 -20.33
CA GLN A 69 0.88 3.13 -20.74
C GLN A 69 0.10 2.00 -20.05
N ALA A 70 -1.09 2.34 -19.54
CA ALA A 70 -2.00 1.35 -18.98
C ALA A 70 -2.65 0.58 -20.13
N ARG A 71 -2.39 -0.73 -20.17
CA ARG A 71 -2.95 -1.66 -21.14
C ARG A 71 -3.01 -3.05 -20.54
N PRO A 72 -3.91 -3.92 -21.02
CA PRO A 72 -3.90 -5.31 -20.64
C PRO A 72 -3.06 -6.13 -21.63
N GLU A 73 -2.25 -7.06 -21.11
CA GLU A 73 -1.36 -7.93 -21.91
C GLU A 73 -1.72 -9.41 -21.71
N PRO A 74 -1.38 -10.31 -22.66
CA PRO A 74 -1.37 -11.75 -22.41
C PRO A 74 -0.50 -12.10 -21.20
N VAL A 75 -0.86 -13.18 -20.50
CA VAL A 75 -0.17 -13.59 -19.26
C VAL A 75 1.34 -13.78 -19.46
N ASP A 76 1.74 -14.40 -20.58
CA ASP A 76 3.17 -14.65 -20.87
C ASP A 76 3.96 -13.34 -21.03
N GLU A 77 3.36 -12.33 -21.65
CA GLU A 77 4.00 -11.02 -21.84
C GLU A 77 4.07 -10.24 -20.53
N TYR A 78 3.01 -10.30 -19.71
CA TYR A 78 3.04 -9.77 -18.35
C TYR A 78 4.15 -10.42 -17.51
N GLU A 79 4.31 -11.74 -17.58
CA GLU A 79 5.37 -12.47 -16.87
C GLU A 79 6.76 -12.03 -17.34
N ARG A 80 6.96 -11.88 -18.66
CA ARG A 80 8.21 -11.36 -19.23
C ARG A 80 8.56 -9.97 -18.68
N LEU A 81 7.58 -9.07 -18.62
CA LEU A 81 7.76 -7.71 -18.08
C LEU A 81 8.04 -7.73 -16.57
N CYS A 82 7.43 -8.65 -15.83
CA CYS A 82 7.73 -8.83 -14.41
C CYS A 82 9.19 -9.20 -14.17
N GLU A 83 9.77 -10.07 -15.00
CA GLU A 83 11.18 -10.47 -14.86
C GLU A 83 12.16 -9.33 -15.12
N LEU A 84 11.80 -8.32 -15.90
CA LEU A 84 12.61 -7.10 -16.06
C LEU A 84 12.62 -6.22 -14.80
N VAL A 85 11.52 -6.23 -14.04
CA VAL A 85 11.35 -5.37 -12.86
C VAL A 85 11.79 -6.07 -11.57
N ARG A 86 11.65 -7.40 -11.49
CA ARG A 86 11.92 -8.19 -10.28
C ARG A 86 13.29 -7.89 -9.63
N PRO A 87 14.40 -7.72 -10.37
CA PRO A 87 15.70 -7.41 -9.78
C PRO A 87 15.77 -6.04 -9.09
N LEU A 88 14.85 -5.12 -9.43
CA LEU A 88 14.83 -3.75 -8.93
C LEU A 88 13.92 -3.59 -7.71
N LEU A 89 13.10 -4.59 -7.38
CA LEU A 89 12.17 -4.51 -6.27
C LEU A 89 12.89 -4.42 -4.92
N PRO A 90 12.32 -3.69 -3.94
CA PRO A 90 12.77 -3.80 -2.56
C PRO A 90 12.55 -5.21 -2.03
N GLN A 91 13.31 -5.58 -1.00
CA GLN A 91 13.10 -6.84 -0.30
C GLN A 91 11.65 -6.95 0.20
N GLY A 92 11.01 -8.09 -0.06
CA GLY A 92 9.59 -8.31 0.26
C GLY A 92 8.60 -7.66 -0.72
N GLY A 93 9.08 -6.99 -1.77
CA GLY A 93 8.23 -6.51 -2.86
C GLY A 93 7.57 -7.66 -3.62
N MET A 94 6.29 -7.48 -3.92
CA MET A 94 5.48 -8.42 -4.71
C MET A 94 4.89 -7.73 -5.96
N LEU A 95 5.12 -8.31 -7.13
CA LEU A 95 4.53 -7.82 -8.37
C LEU A 95 3.09 -8.31 -8.51
N GLU A 96 2.22 -7.40 -8.93
CA GLU A 96 0.85 -7.69 -9.33
C GLU A 96 0.51 -6.93 -10.62
N PRO A 97 -0.51 -7.37 -11.38
CA PRO A 97 -1.03 -6.61 -12.50
C PRO A 97 -1.40 -5.19 -12.07
N GLY A 98 -0.84 -4.20 -12.78
CA GLY A 98 -0.98 -2.78 -12.45
C GLY A 98 -0.03 -2.21 -11.41
N ALA A 99 0.86 -3.01 -10.80
CA ALA A 99 1.82 -2.51 -9.80
C ALA A 99 2.57 -1.28 -10.33
N ARG A 100 2.83 -0.32 -9.45
CA ARG A 100 3.33 1.03 -9.82
C ARG A 100 4.76 1.26 -9.32
N PHE A 101 5.53 2.05 -10.05
CA PHE A 101 6.95 2.29 -9.76
C PHE A 101 7.36 3.75 -9.98
N GLY A 102 8.42 4.14 -9.27
CA GLY A 102 8.99 5.48 -9.29
C GLY A 102 8.17 6.48 -8.47
N PRO A 103 8.62 7.73 -8.35
CA PRO A 103 7.90 8.74 -7.58
C PRO A 103 6.50 8.98 -8.15
N ILE A 104 5.52 9.23 -7.27
CA ILE A 104 4.26 9.84 -7.70
C ILE A 104 4.55 11.24 -8.24
N MET A 105 4.04 11.53 -9.43
CA MET A 105 4.22 12.80 -10.13
C MET A 105 2.85 13.44 -10.36
N GLY A 106 2.78 14.77 -10.30
CA GLY A 106 1.51 15.44 -10.53
C GLY A 106 1.42 16.83 -9.93
N LYS A 107 0.20 17.22 -9.56
CA LYS A 107 -0.13 18.50 -8.95
C LYS A 107 -0.65 18.30 -7.53
N ALA A 108 -0.28 19.22 -6.64
CA ALA A 108 -0.79 19.26 -5.28
C ALA A 108 -1.25 20.68 -4.92
N GLN A 109 -2.36 20.80 -4.20
CA GLN A 109 -2.90 22.08 -3.75
C GLN A 109 -3.74 21.92 -2.48
N GLY A 110 -3.99 23.01 -1.77
CA GLY A 110 -4.79 23.02 -0.54
C GLY A 110 -3.95 22.88 0.73
N ARG A 111 -4.61 22.79 1.88
CA ARG A 111 -3.96 22.57 3.19
C ARG A 111 -4.00 21.08 3.51
N PHE A 112 -2.83 20.49 3.68
CA PHE A 112 -2.65 19.08 4.03
C PHE A 112 -2.47 18.90 5.53
N GLY A 113 -3.00 17.80 6.05
CA GLY A 113 -2.54 17.25 7.33
C GLY A 113 -1.12 16.68 7.22
N GLN A 114 -0.58 16.15 8.31
CA GLN A 114 0.75 15.55 8.29
C GLN A 114 0.79 14.21 7.54
N LEU A 115 -0.31 13.46 7.55
CA LEU A 115 -0.52 12.31 6.67
C LEU A 115 -1.62 12.64 5.65
N VAL A 116 -1.48 12.12 4.43
CA VAL A 116 -2.40 12.38 3.33
C VAL A 116 -2.62 11.10 2.55
N SER A 117 -3.87 10.69 2.39
CA SER A 117 -4.22 9.48 1.63
C SER A 117 -5.06 9.84 0.38
N PRO A 118 -4.43 10.27 -0.72
CA PRO A 118 -5.16 10.73 -1.92
C PRO A 118 -5.99 9.62 -2.56
N VAL A 119 -5.57 8.37 -2.40
CA VAL A 119 -6.32 7.15 -2.71
C VAL A 119 -6.02 6.11 -1.64
N PRO A 120 -6.90 5.13 -1.37
CA PRO A 120 -6.78 4.22 -0.21
C PRO A 120 -5.47 3.41 -0.11
N TRP A 121 -4.69 3.31 -1.18
CA TRP A 121 -3.45 2.52 -1.26
C TRP A 121 -2.17 3.35 -1.39
N VAL A 122 -2.28 4.68 -1.35
CA VAL A 122 -1.16 5.61 -1.34
C VAL A 122 -1.24 6.42 -0.06
N LEU A 123 -0.16 6.41 0.73
CA LEU A 123 -0.04 7.21 1.93
C LEU A 123 1.16 8.14 1.77
N LEU A 124 0.89 9.44 1.76
CA LEU A 124 1.90 10.48 1.79
C LEU A 124 2.06 10.99 3.22
N ILE A 125 3.25 11.48 3.53
CA ILE A 125 3.60 12.04 4.83
C ILE A 125 4.47 13.27 4.65
N GLN A 126 4.28 14.29 5.48
CA GLN A 126 5.20 15.41 5.56
C GLN A 126 6.56 14.93 6.10
N ARG A 127 7.66 15.45 5.54
CA ARG A 127 9.02 15.05 5.95
C ARG A 127 9.24 15.10 7.46
N ASP A 128 8.85 16.20 8.12
CA ASP A 128 9.08 16.38 9.55
C ASP A 128 8.29 15.39 10.41
N ALA A 129 7.07 15.03 9.99
CA ALA A 129 6.26 14.01 10.64
C ALA A 129 6.89 12.62 10.51
N LEU A 130 7.42 12.27 9.33
CA LEU A 130 8.15 11.02 9.14
C LEU A 130 9.38 10.95 10.04
N GLU A 131 10.16 12.02 10.12
CA GLU A 131 11.37 12.09 10.96
C GLU A 131 11.04 11.93 12.45
N LYS A 132 9.93 12.53 12.92
CA LYS A 132 9.43 12.34 14.29
C LYS A 132 9.04 10.88 14.55
N LEU A 133 8.26 10.26 13.65
CA LEU A 133 7.86 8.86 13.78
C LEU A 133 9.06 7.90 13.80
N GLN A 134 10.07 8.15 12.96
CA GLN A 134 11.31 7.36 12.94
C GLN A 134 12.14 7.56 14.21
N THR A 135 12.20 8.78 14.74
CA THR A 135 12.91 9.10 16.00
C THR A 135 12.29 8.38 17.20
N GLU A 136 10.97 8.17 17.18
CA GLU A 136 10.23 7.38 18.16
C GLU A 136 10.43 5.85 17.99
N GLY A 137 11.20 5.44 17.00
CA GLY A 137 11.62 4.04 16.81
C GLY A 137 10.61 3.19 16.04
N LEU A 138 9.63 3.78 15.34
CA LEU A 138 8.73 3.03 14.47
C LEU A 138 9.49 2.37 13.31
N ARG A 139 9.20 1.10 13.08
CA ARG A 139 9.98 0.24 12.18
C ARG A 139 9.36 0.16 10.80
N GLY A 140 10.22 0.08 9.78
CA GLY A 140 9.82 -0.11 8.39
C GLY A 140 9.29 1.14 7.69
N LEU A 141 9.41 2.33 8.31
CA LEU A 141 8.97 3.58 7.69
C LEU A 141 10.02 4.10 6.70
N LYS A 142 9.74 3.98 5.41
CA LYS A 142 10.56 4.52 4.32
C LYS A 142 9.77 5.55 3.51
N GLY A 143 10.17 6.81 3.58
CA GLY A 143 9.64 7.87 2.75
C GLY A 143 10.42 8.02 1.45
N CYS A 144 9.72 8.08 0.33
CA CYS A 144 10.27 8.30 -1.00
C CYS A 144 9.87 9.69 -1.50
N ARG A 145 10.79 10.38 -2.17
CA ARG A 145 10.51 11.70 -2.72
C ARG A 145 9.39 11.61 -3.76
N THR A 146 8.57 12.65 -3.81
CA THR A 146 7.53 12.81 -4.83
C THR A 146 7.96 13.87 -5.83
N ASP A 147 7.43 13.80 -7.06
CA ASP A 147 7.59 14.83 -8.09
C ASP A 147 6.30 15.65 -8.21
N LEU A 148 5.72 16.01 -7.06
CA LEU A 148 4.51 16.83 -6.98
C LEU A 148 4.85 18.30 -7.15
N ARG A 149 4.11 18.96 -8.05
CA ARG A 149 4.18 20.40 -8.27
C ARG A 149 3.09 21.07 -7.47
N PHE A 150 3.50 21.87 -6.49
CA PHE A 150 2.56 22.61 -5.68
C PHE A 150 2.21 23.96 -6.27
N ARG A 151 0.94 24.35 -6.18
CA ARG A 151 0.49 25.68 -6.61
C ARG A 151 0.86 26.80 -5.63
N GLN A 152 1.16 26.45 -4.37
CA GLN A 152 1.34 27.40 -3.26
C GLN A 152 2.82 27.63 -2.95
N ARG A 153 3.16 28.83 -2.45
CA ARG A 153 4.56 29.24 -2.21
C ARG A 153 5.22 28.57 -1.00
N ALA A 154 4.45 28.23 0.03
CA ALA A 154 4.92 27.58 1.26
C ALA A 154 4.31 26.17 1.37
N SER A 155 4.74 25.29 0.47
CA SER A 155 4.19 23.94 0.39
C SER A 155 4.99 22.95 1.23
N PRO A 156 4.34 22.01 1.92
CA PRO A 156 5.06 20.98 2.65
C PRO A 156 5.80 20.06 1.68
N GLU A 157 6.91 19.49 2.13
CA GLU A 157 7.54 18.39 1.41
C GLU A 157 6.80 17.09 1.73
N LEU A 158 5.99 16.62 0.77
CA LEU A 158 5.30 15.34 0.86
C LEU A 158 6.19 14.21 0.31
N LEU A 159 6.35 13.18 1.12
CA LEU A 159 7.01 11.92 0.78
C LEU A 159 5.95 10.83 0.65
N GLU A 160 6.10 9.91 -0.30
CA GLU A 160 5.27 8.70 -0.38
C GLU A 160 5.88 7.60 0.47
N LEU A 161 5.08 6.98 1.34
CA LEU A 161 5.53 5.83 2.12
C LEU A 161 5.58 4.57 1.24
N GLU A 162 6.75 3.92 1.21
CA GLU A 162 6.89 2.60 0.59
C GLU A 162 6.37 1.53 1.55
N ILE A 163 5.12 1.12 1.34
CA ILE A 163 4.40 0.18 2.21
C ILE A 163 4.40 -1.21 1.57
N LEU A 164 5.15 -2.15 2.16
CA LEU A 164 5.30 -3.51 1.65
C LEU A 164 4.03 -4.37 1.87
N PRO A 165 3.68 -5.25 0.92
CA PRO A 165 2.58 -6.19 1.08
C PRO A 165 2.97 -7.36 1.97
N VAL A 166 2.48 -7.36 3.20
CA VAL A 166 2.72 -8.41 4.19
C VAL A 166 1.44 -8.67 4.99
N GLY A 167 1.20 -9.92 5.38
CA GLY A 167 0.01 -10.28 6.14
C GLY A 167 -1.22 -10.48 5.25
N ARG A 168 -2.17 -11.25 5.76
CA ARG A 168 -3.35 -11.70 5.03
C ARG A 168 -4.59 -11.61 5.90
N VAL A 169 -5.76 -11.65 5.27
CA VAL A 169 -6.99 -11.91 6.01
C VAL A 169 -7.06 -13.38 6.40
N HIS A 170 -7.76 -13.64 7.50
CA HIS A 170 -8.09 -14.99 7.94
C HIS A 170 -9.02 -15.68 6.93
N LEU A 171 -8.96 -17.02 6.83
CA LEU A 171 -9.77 -17.78 5.89
C LEU A 171 -11.29 -17.59 6.11
N ASP A 172 -11.70 -17.29 7.33
CA ASP A 172 -13.10 -16.99 7.69
C ASP A 172 -13.63 -15.70 7.01
N CYS A 173 -12.75 -14.86 6.49
CA CYS A 173 -13.16 -13.72 5.65
C CYS A 173 -13.59 -14.13 4.24
N LEU A 174 -13.27 -15.35 3.80
CA LEU A 174 -13.57 -15.82 2.46
C LEU A 174 -14.99 -16.42 2.43
N PRO A 175 -15.77 -16.21 1.36
CA PRO A 175 -17.06 -16.87 1.20
C PRO A 175 -16.94 -18.41 1.31
N PRO A 176 -17.91 -19.09 1.92
CA PRO A 176 -17.99 -20.54 1.87
C PRO A 176 -18.00 -21.01 0.40
N HIS A 177 -17.24 -22.07 0.10
CA HIS A 177 -17.15 -22.65 -1.25
C HIS A 177 -16.64 -21.69 -2.34
N HIS A 178 -15.82 -20.70 -1.99
CA HIS A 178 -15.16 -19.88 -3.01
C HIS A 178 -14.28 -20.74 -3.93
N GLU A 179 -14.24 -20.36 -5.21
CA GLU A 179 -13.33 -20.98 -6.16
C GLU A 179 -11.88 -20.60 -5.82
N PRO A 180 -10.91 -21.52 -5.98
CA PRO A 180 -9.52 -21.18 -5.80
C PRO A 180 -9.07 -20.14 -6.84
N PRO A 181 -7.99 -19.40 -6.58
CA PRO A 181 -7.43 -18.46 -7.56
C PRO A 181 -7.15 -19.14 -8.91
N CYS A 182 -7.33 -18.39 -9.99
CA CYS A 182 -7.06 -18.88 -11.34
C CYS A 182 -5.61 -19.41 -11.44
N PRO A 183 -5.39 -20.67 -11.86
CA PRO A 183 -4.05 -21.27 -11.86
C PRO A 183 -3.10 -20.62 -12.88
N ARG A 184 -3.63 -19.89 -13.88
CA ARG A 184 -2.78 -19.21 -14.89
C ARG A 184 -2.38 -17.81 -14.47
N CYS A 185 -3.30 -17.00 -13.94
CA CYS A 185 -3.03 -15.58 -13.65
C CYS A 185 -3.11 -15.22 -12.16
N GLY A 186 -3.44 -16.15 -11.27
CA GLY A 186 -3.54 -15.92 -9.83
C GLY A 186 -4.75 -15.08 -9.39
N ARG A 187 -5.64 -14.66 -10.31
CA ARG A 187 -6.83 -13.88 -9.96
C ARG A 187 -7.78 -14.70 -9.09
N HIS A 188 -8.04 -14.24 -7.87
CA HIS A 188 -9.04 -14.81 -6.98
C HIS A 188 -10.45 -14.25 -7.23
N GLY A 189 -10.54 -12.95 -7.57
CA GLY A 189 -11.82 -12.32 -7.90
C GLY A 189 -12.80 -12.18 -6.73
N ILE A 190 -12.36 -12.45 -5.50
CA ILE A 190 -13.17 -12.26 -4.29
C ILE A 190 -13.19 -10.76 -3.94
N PRO A 191 -14.38 -10.15 -3.78
CA PRO A 191 -14.48 -8.76 -3.36
C PRO A 191 -13.99 -8.60 -1.92
N ARG A 192 -13.47 -7.42 -1.60
CA ARG A 192 -13.03 -7.12 -0.23
C ARG A 192 -14.18 -7.35 0.77
N PRO A 193 -13.96 -8.13 1.84
CA PRO A 193 -14.91 -8.32 2.91
C PRO A 193 -15.29 -6.98 3.55
N ARG A 194 -16.54 -6.88 4.02
CA ARG A 194 -17.01 -5.70 4.78
C ARG A 194 -16.28 -5.61 6.12
N GLU A 195 -16.20 -6.74 6.81
CA GLU A 195 -15.48 -6.92 8.07
C GLU A 195 -14.19 -7.69 7.79
N LEU A 196 -13.07 -7.11 8.19
CA LEU A 196 -11.76 -7.70 8.00
C LEU A 196 -11.33 -8.36 9.31
N LEU A 197 -10.89 -9.61 9.21
CA LEU A 197 -10.25 -10.37 10.26
C LEU A 197 -8.86 -10.74 9.77
N LEU A 198 -7.83 -10.38 10.53
CA LEU A 198 -6.44 -10.64 10.14
C LEU A 198 -6.00 -12.03 10.60
N ASP A 199 -5.26 -12.72 9.74
CA ASP A 199 -4.57 -13.96 10.11
C ASP A 199 -3.31 -13.62 10.92
N ALA A 200 -3.38 -13.85 12.23
CA ALA A 200 -2.31 -13.54 13.18
C ALA A 200 -0.98 -14.23 12.86
N SER A 201 -1.00 -15.38 12.19
CA SER A 201 0.21 -16.13 11.83
C SER A 201 1.01 -15.48 10.70
N THR A 202 0.39 -14.58 9.93
CA THR A 202 0.99 -13.91 8.77
C THR A 202 1.50 -12.50 9.08
N LEU A 203 1.20 -11.97 10.28
CA LEU A 203 1.48 -10.57 10.61
C LEU A 203 2.97 -10.33 10.89
N PRO A 204 3.56 -9.26 10.33
CA PRO A 204 4.98 -8.98 10.52
C PRO A 204 5.25 -8.53 11.95
N SER A 205 6.33 -9.05 12.54
CA SER A 205 6.85 -8.57 13.82
C SER A 205 7.84 -7.40 13.69
N HIS A 206 8.26 -7.07 12.46
CA HIS A 206 9.34 -6.14 12.15
C HIS A 206 8.89 -4.85 11.45
N LEU A 207 7.58 -4.68 11.21
CA LEU A 207 6.98 -3.52 10.56
C LEU A 207 5.89 -2.96 11.46
N ASP A 208 5.83 -1.63 11.60
CA ASP A 208 4.72 -0.95 12.28
C ASP A 208 3.68 -0.39 11.29
N LEU A 209 3.98 -0.45 10.00
CA LEU A 209 3.10 -0.06 8.88
C LEU A 209 3.33 -1.00 7.69
N PHE A 210 2.25 -1.59 7.17
CA PHE A 210 2.28 -2.51 6.03
C PHE A 210 0.93 -2.51 5.31
N ARG A 211 0.77 -3.27 4.23
CA ARG A 211 -0.53 -3.48 3.56
C ARG A 211 -0.78 -4.97 3.39
N LEU A 212 -2.04 -5.39 3.31
CA LEU A 212 -2.36 -6.81 3.12
C LEU A 212 -1.93 -7.32 1.73
N GLU A 213 -1.48 -8.57 1.65
CA GLU A 213 -1.08 -9.20 0.38
C GLU A 213 -2.26 -9.42 -0.57
N ASP A 214 -3.36 -9.93 0.00
CA ASP A 214 -4.61 -10.36 -0.66
C ASP A 214 -5.61 -9.22 -0.89
N TYR A 215 -5.54 -8.15 -0.09
CA TYR A 215 -6.32 -6.92 -0.24
C TYR A 215 -5.42 -5.69 -0.09
N SER A 216 -4.49 -5.48 -1.03
CA SER A 216 -3.42 -4.48 -0.95
C SER A 216 -3.84 -3.00 -0.97
N SER A 217 -5.14 -2.73 -1.05
CA SER A 217 -5.70 -1.40 -0.75
C SER A 217 -5.92 -1.16 0.76
N VAL A 218 -5.73 -2.17 1.61
CA VAL A 218 -5.86 -2.06 3.06
C VAL A 218 -4.49 -1.83 3.65
N ILE A 219 -4.24 -0.63 4.14
CA ILE A 219 -3.05 -0.27 4.91
C ILE A 219 -3.31 -0.55 6.38
N VAL A 220 -2.38 -1.26 7.02
CA VAL A 220 -2.47 -1.72 8.40
C VAL A 220 -1.29 -1.17 9.20
N CYS A 221 -1.55 -0.71 10.41
CA CYS A 221 -0.53 -0.31 11.37
C CYS A 221 -0.72 -1.00 12.73
N THR A 222 0.33 -0.96 13.56
CA THR A 222 0.31 -1.52 14.92
C THR A 222 -0.23 -0.50 15.93
N GLN A 223 -0.64 -0.98 17.11
CA GLN A 223 -0.98 -0.10 18.25
C GLN A 223 0.13 0.92 18.54
N LEU A 224 1.39 0.50 18.47
CA LEU A 224 2.54 1.39 18.71
C LEU A 224 2.55 2.57 17.73
N PHE A 225 2.19 2.34 16.46
CA PHE A 225 2.04 3.40 15.47
C PHE A 225 0.95 4.38 15.90
N VAL A 226 -0.24 3.89 16.28
CA VAL A 226 -1.38 4.71 16.71
C VAL A 226 -1.02 5.54 17.94
N ASP A 227 -0.49 4.91 18.99
CA ASP A 227 -0.12 5.59 20.23
C ASP A 227 0.93 6.70 19.99
N THR A 228 1.88 6.44 19.09
CA THR A 228 2.92 7.40 18.72
C THR A 228 2.34 8.55 17.89
N TYR A 229 1.48 8.25 16.93
CA TYR A 229 0.79 9.23 16.11
C TYR A 229 -0.05 10.20 16.96
N GLU A 230 -0.86 9.67 17.86
CA GLU A 230 -1.71 10.46 18.76
C GLU A 230 -0.88 11.29 19.74
N ARG A 231 0.16 10.70 20.34
CA ARG A 231 1.05 11.41 21.28
C ARG A 231 1.82 12.55 20.62
N LEU A 232 2.20 12.40 19.35
CA LEU A 232 2.87 13.44 18.58
C LEU A 232 1.89 14.50 18.05
N GLY A 233 0.57 14.32 18.24
CA GLY A 233 -0.46 15.23 17.76
C GLY A 233 -0.48 15.33 16.24
N LEU A 234 -0.21 14.23 15.54
CA LEU A 234 -0.30 14.18 14.08
C LEU A 234 -1.77 14.05 13.64
N ASP A 235 -2.06 14.48 12.41
CA ASP A 235 -3.42 14.58 11.85
C ASP A 235 -3.50 14.05 10.39
N GLY A 236 -4.71 14.01 9.82
CA GLY A 236 -4.98 13.64 8.43
C GLY A 236 -5.37 12.18 8.15
N VAL A 237 -5.32 11.28 9.14
CA VAL A 237 -5.82 9.90 9.01
C VAL A 237 -6.55 9.43 10.27
N VAL A 238 -7.44 8.47 10.10
CA VAL A 238 -8.15 7.79 11.19
C VAL A 238 -7.80 6.31 11.25
N PHE A 239 -7.90 5.74 12.45
CA PHE A 239 -7.58 4.34 12.72
C PHE A 239 -8.84 3.55 13.08
N HIS A 240 -9.03 2.42 12.41
CA HIS A 240 -10.11 1.49 12.68
C HIS A 240 -9.55 0.17 13.22
N PRO A 241 -9.91 -0.26 14.44
CA PRO A 241 -9.43 -1.52 15.00
C PRO A 241 -9.71 -2.70 14.07
N LEU A 242 -8.73 -3.59 13.93
CA LEU A 242 -8.84 -4.84 13.19
C LEU A 242 -8.70 -6.02 14.14
N PRO A 243 -9.69 -6.94 14.21
CA PRO A 243 -9.56 -8.16 14.97
C PRO A 243 -8.49 -9.08 14.33
N THR A 244 -7.89 -9.93 15.16
CA THR A 244 -6.92 -10.95 14.73
C THR A 244 -7.38 -12.32 15.21
N GLN A 245 -7.08 -13.35 14.41
CA GLN A 245 -7.36 -14.75 14.75
C GLN A 245 -6.21 -15.65 14.29
N MET A 246 -5.91 -16.68 15.08
CA MET A 246 -5.00 -17.76 14.66
C MET A 246 -5.71 -18.68 13.66
N PRO A 247 -5.00 -19.27 12.69
CA PRO A 247 -5.57 -20.18 11.70
C PRO A 247 -6.40 -21.33 12.28
#